data_AF-A0A2D7M2W6-F1
#
_entry.id   AF-A0A2D7M2W6-F1
#
_cell.length_a   1.000
_cell.length_b   1.000
_cell.length_c   1.000
_cell.angle_alpha   90.00
_cell.angle_beta   90.00
_cell.angle_gamma   90.00
#
_symmetry.space_group_name_H-M   'P 1'
#
loop_
_entity.id
_entity.type
_entity.pdbx_description
1 polymer ?
#
loop_
_entity_poly.entity_id
_entity_poly.type
_entity_poly.pdbx_seq_one_letter_code
_entity_poly.pdbx_strand_id
1 'polypeptide(L)'
;TLALDLLRTLFTPGDPHDELLRETLQYFKLLSAGVGRRRLRNRFFHSVLEASGLQPSWENCAGCESPLAESPVDSLVFQLPAGFHCQSCAGNSGRISVDHALLNYLRADSAQEWGRVPTWQVPDDVVLRGWEILSSLISHHLERPPRSLRYLRV
;
A
#
# COMPACT_ATOMS: atom_id res chain seq x y z
N THR A 1 -14.08 7.76 8.31
CA THR A 1 -13.26 8.92 8.71
C THR A 1 -11.93 8.93 7.97
N LEU A 2 -11.03 7.95 8.14
CA LEU A 2 -9.74 7.92 7.41
C LEU A 2 -9.88 7.92 5.87
N ALA A 3 -10.67 7.00 5.31
CA ALA A 3 -10.80 6.89 3.85
C ALA A 3 -11.29 8.20 3.21
N LEU A 4 -12.29 8.85 3.82
CA LEU A 4 -12.79 10.14 3.33
C LEU A 4 -11.77 11.26 3.50
N ASP A 5 -11.01 11.28 4.59
CA ASP A 5 -9.95 12.28 4.79
C ASP A 5 -8.85 12.14 3.73
N LEU A 6 -8.44 10.91 3.41
CA LEU A 6 -7.48 10.63 2.35
C LEU A 6 -7.98 11.11 1.00
N LEU A 7 -9.21 10.73 0.64
CA LEU A 7 -9.80 11.13 -0.64
C LEU A 7 -9.87 12.65 -0.79
N ARG A 8 -10.26 13.36 0.27
CA ARG A 8 -10.31 14.84 0.28
C ARG A 8 -8.95 15.52 0.21
N THR A 9 -7.89 14.84 0.62
CA THR A 9 -6.55 15.44 0.66
C THR A 9 -5.79 15.17 -0.63
N LEU A 10 -6.01 14.01 -1.26
CA LEU A 10 -5.28 13.58 -2.46
C LEU A 10 -5.99 13.91 -3.77
N PHE A 11 -7.31 14.13 -3.78
CA PHE A 11 -8.08 14.30 -5.01
C PHE A 11 -8.87 15.60 -4.98
N THR A 12 -8.98 16.26 -6.13
CA THR A 12 -9.73 17.50 -6.27
C THR A 12 -11.20 17.18 -6.54
N PRO A 13 -12.16 17.93 -5.95
CA PRO A 13 -13.56 17.76 -6.29
C PRO A 13 -13.81 17.94 -7.80
N GLY A 14 -14.38 16.92 -8.42
CA GLY A 14 -14.67 16.92 -9.86
C GLY A 14 -13.69 16.12 -10.72
N ASP A 15 -12.59 15.62 -10.15
CA ASP A 15 -11.67 14.73 -10.86
C ASP A 15 -12.36 13.40 -11.21
N PRO A 16 -12.30 12.94 -12.47
CA PRO A 16 -12.98 11.72 -12.90
C PRO A 16 -12.18 10.48 -12.46
N HIS A 17 -12.50 9.94 -11.28
CA HIS A 17 -11.96 8.68 -10.78
C HIS A 17 -13.06 7.63 -10.55
N ASP A 18 -13.72 7.21 -11.64
CA ASP A 18 -14.83 6.25 -11.60
C ASP A 18 -14.44 4.91 -10.95
N GLU A 19 -13.22 4.44 -11.24
CA GLU A 19 -12.69 3.23 -10.64
C GLU A 19 -12.47 3.41 -9.14
N LEU A 20 -11.81 4.49 -8.71
CA LEU A 20 -11.61 4.80 -7.30
C LEU A 20 -12.94 4.92 -6.53
N LEU A 21 -13.97 5.50 -7.15
CA LEU A 21 -15.30 5.55 -6.57
C LEU A 21 -15.86 4.14 -6.35
N ARG A 22 -15.75 3.26 -7.35
CA ARG A 22 -16.17 1.86 -7.24
C ARG A 22 -15.40 1.13 -6.12
N GLU A 23 -14.09 1.28 -6.09
CA GLU A 23 -13.19 0.71 -5.07
C GLU A 23 -13.59 1.20 -3.66
N THR A 24 -13.86 2.50 -3.52
CA THR A 24 -14.29 3.13 -2.26
C THR A 24 -15.63 2.58 -1.77
N LEU A 25 -16.60 2.39 -2.68
CA LEU A 25 -17.90 1.83 -2.34
C LEU A 25 -17.78 0.36 -1.89
N GLN A 26 -16.95 -0.44 -2.56
CA GLN A 26 -16.70 -1.83 -2.15
C GLN A 26 -16.01 -1.90 -0.79
N TYR A 27 -15.02 -1.03 -0.55
CA TYR A 27 -14.37 -0.90 0.74
C TYR A 27 -15.38 -0.62 1.87
N PHE A 28 -16.25 0.38 1.72
CA PHE A 28 -17.24 0.70 2.75
C PHE A 28 -18.27 -0.42 2.95
N LYS A 29 -18.73 -1.06 1.87
CA LYS A 29 -19.64 -2.20 1.94
C LYS A 29 -19.04 -3.33 2.78
N LEU A 30 -17.81 -3.73 2.50
CA LEU A 30 -17.14 -4.82 3.21
C LEU A 30 -16.73 -4.42 4.63
N LEU A 31 -16.33 -3.17 4.85
CA LEU A 31 -16.00 -2.67 6.18
C LEU A 31 -17.20 -2.76 7.14
N SER A 32 -18.41 -2.53 6.61
CA SER A 32 -19.65 -2.63 7.39
C SER A 32 -19.96 -4.05 7.90
N ALA A 33 -19.45 -5.08 7.21
CA ALA A 33 -19.56 -6.48 7.63
C ALA A 33 -18.61 -6.85 8.80
N GLY A 34 -17.63 -6.00 9.10
CA GLY A 34 -16.79 -6.11 10.31
C GLY A 34 -15.63 -7.12 10.24
N VAL A 35 -15.49 -7.88 9.16
CA VAL A 35 -14.44 -8.91 9.00
C VAL A 35 -13.24 -8.35 8.21
N GLY A 36 -12.01 -8.77 8.58
CA GLY A 36 -10.81 -8.48 7.76
C GLY A 36 -10.43 -7.00 7.69
N ARG A 37 -10.77 -6.17 8.68
CA ARG A 37 -10.61 -4.70 8.63
C ARG A 37 -9.20 -4.24 8.25
N ARG A 38 -8.15 -4.88 8.78
CA ARG A 38 -6.74 -4.54 8.45
C ARG A 38 -6.42 -4.82 6.99
N ARG A 39 -6.91 -5.94 6.44
CA ARG A 39 -6.77 -6.33 5.04
C ARG A 39 -7.51 -5.38 4.10
N LEU A 40 -8.78 -5.10 4.42
CA LEU A 40 -9.60 -4.14 3.68
C LEU A 40 -8.94 -2.76 3.62
N ARG A 41 -8.35 -2.32 4.74
CA ARG A 41 -7.61 -1.06 4.80
C ARG A 41 -6.39 -1.07 3.89
N ASN A 42 -5.56 -2.11 3.94
CA ASN A 42 -4.36 -2.19 3.10
C ASN A 42 -4.74 -2.24 1.60
N ARG A 43 -5.75 -3.03 1.22
CA ARG A 43 -6.29 -3.03 -0.15
C ARG A 43 -6.77 -1.66 -0.60
N PHE A 44 -7.52 -0.96 0.26
CA PHE A 44 -8.00 0.40 -0.05
C PHE A 44 -6.84 1.39 -0.26
N PHE A 45 -5.75 1.24 0.50
CA PHE A 45 -4.56 2.08 0.35
C PHE A 45 -3.88 1.87 -1.00
N HIS A 46 -3.84 0.62 -1.50
CA HIS A 46 -3.40 0.37 -2.87
C HIS A 46 -4.27 1.10 -3.90
N SER A 47 -5.61 1.00 -3.80
CA SER A 47 -6.51 1.70 -4.74
C SER A 47 -6.30 3.22 -4.73
N VAL A 48 -6.02 3.81 -3.56
CA VAL A 48 -5.71 5.24 -3.42
C VAL A 48 -4.35 5.59 -4.02
N LEU A 49 -3.30 4.81 -3.75
CA LEU A 49 -1.96 5.02 -4.29
C LEU A 49 -1.94 4.89 -5.82
N GLU A 50 -2.65 3.90 -6.35
CA GLU A 50 -2.78 3.68 -7.79
C GLU A 50 -3.52 4.85 -8.46
N ALA A 51 -4.69 5.23 -7.94
CA ALA A 51 -5.49 6.33 -8.51
C ALA A 51 -4.78 7.69 -8.43
N SER A 52 -3.88 7.89 -7.47
CA SER A 52 -3.07 9.11 -7.33
C SER A 52 -1.76 9.08 -8.12
N GLY A 53 -1.43 7.97 -8.78
CA GLY A 53 -0.15 7.81 -9.48
C GLY A 53 1.07 7.71 -8.56
N LEU A 54 0.84 7.40 -7.28
CA LEU A 54 1.87 7.32 -6.23
C LEU A 54 2.29 5.89 -5.90
N GLN A 55 1.67 4.89 -6.53
CA GLN A 55 2.03 3.49 -6.34
C GLN A 55 3.36 3.18 -7.03
N PRO A 56 4.41 2.75 -6.29
CA PRO A 56 5.65 2.28 -6.91
C PRO A 56 5.44 0.89 -7.55
N SER A 57 6.42 0.45 -8.35
CA SER A 57 6.40 -0.93 -8.86
C SER A 57 6.59 -1.94 -7.72
N TRP A 58 5.75 -2.98 -7.73
CA TRP A 58 5.89 -4.17 -6.87
C TRP A 58 6.67 -5.30 -7.56
N GLU A 59 7.07 -5.09 -8.81
CA GLU A 59 7.67 -6.13 -9.66
C GLU A 59 9.12 -5.82 -10.00
N ASN A 60 9.47 -4.55 -10.15
CA ASN A 60 10.76 -4.11 -10.66
C ASN A 60 11.50 -3.21 -9.67
N CYS A 61 12.82 -3.29 -9.67
CA CYS A 61 13.69 -2.38 -8.95
C CYS A 61 13.54 -0.94 -9.51
N ALA A 62 13.30 0.03 -8.64
CA ALA A 62 13.18 1.43 -9.04
C ALA A 62 14.48 2.06 -9.58
N GLY A 63 15.64 1.42 -9.35
CA GLY A 63 16.93 1.91 -9.84
C GLY A 63 17.40 1.30 -11.16
N CYS A 64 17.17 0.00 -11.37
CA CYS A 64 17.69 -0.74 -12.54
C CYS A 64 16.62 -1.49 -13.33
N GLU A 65 15.35 -1.38 -12.93
CA GLU A 65 14.18 -2.01 -13.56
C GLU A 65 14.20 -3.55 -13.60
N SER A 66 15.23 -4.18 -13.04
CA SER A 66 15.33 -5.65 -12.98
C SER A 66 14.22 -6.24 -12.11
N PRO A 67 13.72 -7.45 -12.42
CA PRO A 67 12.69 -8.11 -11.63
C PRO A 67 13.15 -8.34 -10.18
N LEU A 68 12.32 -7.94 -9.23
CA LEU A 68 12.58 -8.13 -7.79
C LEU A 68 12.47 -9.59 -7.36
N ALA A 69 11.72 -10.41 -8.11
CA ALA A 69 11.57 -11.84 -7.86
C ALA A 69 12.90 -12.60 -7.97
N GLU A 70 13.87 -12.07 -8.72
CA GLU A 70 15.20 -12.67 -8.92
C GLU A 70 16.21 -12.21 -7.86
N SER A 71 15.84 -11.23 -7.01
CA SER A 71 16.73 -10.72 -5.96
C SER A 71 16.82 -11.71 -4.79
N PRO A 72 18.00 -11.89 -4.16
CA PRO A 72 18.13 -12.70 -2.95
C PRO A 72 17.16 -12.27 -1.84
N VAL A 73 16.71 -13.23 -1.02
CA VAL A 73 15.64 -13.04 -0.02
C VAL A 73 15.89 -11.87 0.94
N ASP A 74 17.13 -11.67 1.37
CA ASP A 74 17.52 -10.67 2.36
C ASP A 74 18.13 -9.39 1.74
N SER A 75 17.95 -9.20 0.43
CA SER A 75 18.60 -8.14 -0.33
C SER A 75 17.64 -7.04 -0.79
N LEU A 76 16.35 -7.20 -0.50
CA LEU A 76 15.31 -6.29 -0.94
C LEU A 76 15.07 -5.18 0.08
N VAL A 77 14.97 -3.97 -0.43
CA VAL A 77 14.83 -2.78 0.39
C VAL A 77 13.72 -1.91 -0.15
N PHE A 78 12.90 -1.37 0.73
CA PHE A 78 11.94 -0.32 0.41
C PHE A 78 12.48 1.05 0.85
N GLN A 79 12.46 2.03 -0.06
CA GLN A 79 12.91 3.41 0.18
C GLN A 79 11.89 4.41 -0.38
N LEU A 80 11.54 5.42 0.42
CA LEU A 80 10.67 6.50 -0.02
C LEU A 80 11.43 7.53 -0.87
N PRO A 81 10.79 8.15 -1.88
CA PRO A 81 9.49 7.78 -2.46
C PRO A 81 9.58 6.71 -3.56
N ALA A 82 10.80 6.31 -3.95
CA ALA A 82 11.06 5.54 -5.17
C ALA A 82 10.49 4.11 -5.17
N GLY A 83 10.31 3.50 -3.99
CA GLY A 83 9.75 2.16 -3.85
C GLY A 83 10.80 1.10 -3.56
N PHE A 84 10.74 -0.02 -4.28
CA PHE A 84 11.59 -1.19 -4.03
C PHE A 84 12.91 -1.13 -4.79
N HIS A 85 13.99 -1.48 -4.11
CA HIS A 85 15.35 -1.56 -4.65
C HIS A 85 15.97 -2.92 -4.37
N CYS A 86 16.75 -3.42 -5.35
CA CYS A 86 17.72 -4.47 -5.10
C CYS A 86 18.91 -3.92 -4.29
N GLN A 87 19.70 -4.80 -3.69
CA GLN A 87 20.84 -4.43 -2.87
C GLN A 87 21.87 -3.54 -3.58
N SER A 88 22.03 -3.71 -4.90
CA SER A 88 22.95 -2.89 -5.70
C SER A 88 22.47 -1.46 -5.91
N CYS A 89 21.16 -1.23 -5.90
CA CYS A 89 20.55 0.09 -6.10
C CYS A 89 20.13 0.77 -4.80
N ALA A 90 20.11 0.04 -3.67
CA ALA A 90 19.65 0.56 -2.39
C ALA A 90 20.61 1.64 -1.85
N GLY A 91 20.06 2.80 -1.52
CA GLY A 91 20.79 3.89 -0.86
C GLY A 91 21.03 3.64 0.64
N ASN A 92 21.85 4.47 1.28
CA ASN A 92 22.28 4.27 2.68
C ASN A 92 21.27 4.77 3.74
N SER A 93 20.34 5.65 3.40
CA SER A 93 19.39 6.27 4.36
C SER A 93 17.94 5.85 4.10
N GLY A 94 17.14 5.79 5.17
CA GLY A 94 15.68 5.64 5.08
C GLY A 94 15.22 4.31 4.48
N ARG A 95 15.91 3.21 4.77
CA ARG A 95 15.62 1.87 4.25
C ARG A 95 14.79 1.03 5.21
N ILE A 96 13.75 0.40 4.69
CA ILE A 96 13.01 -0.67 5.34
C ILE A 96 13.43 -1.99 4.69
N SER A 97 13.93 -2.93 5.48
CA SER A 97 14.24 -4.28 4.97
C SER A 97 12.94 -5.01 4.65
N VAL A 98 12.89 -5.63 3.47
CA VAL A 98 11.72 -6.36 2.99
C VAL A 98 12.15 -7.74 2.54
N ASP A 99 11.37 -8.75 2.93
CA ASP A 99 11.53 -10.12 2.44
C ASP A 99 10.55 -10.39 1.29
N HIS A 100 10.71 -11.54 0.64
CA HIS A 100 9.80 -11.96 -0.44
C HIS A 100 8.36 -12.19 0.04
N ALA A 101 8.13 -12.56 1.30
CA ALA A 101 6.78 -12.78 1.81
C ALA A 101 5.98 -11.47 1.82
N LEU A 102 6.61 -10.39 2.29
CA LEU A 102 6.03 -9.05 2.30
C LEU A 102 5.89 -8.47 0.88
N LEU A 103 6.90 -8.64 0.01
CA LEU A 103 6.79 -8.19 -1.38
C LEU A 103 5.65 -8.90 -2.12
N ASN A 104 5.56 -10.23 -1.98
CA ASN A 104 4.50 -11.01 -2.59
C ASN A 104 3.13 -10.66 -2.01
N TYR A 105 3.05 -10.37 -0.71
CA TYR A 105 1.83 -9.86 -0.11
C TYR A 105 1.39 -8.53 -0.73
N LEU A 106 2.27 -7.53 -0.82
CA LEU A 106 1.94 -6.22 -1.40
C LEU A 106 1.50 -6.35 -2.87
N ARG A 107 2.23 -7.16 -3.65
CA ARG A 107 1.87 -7.44 -5.05
C ARG A 107 0.49 -8.07 -5.15
N ALA A 108 0.25 -9.16 -4.42
CA ALA A 108 -1.02 -9.89 -4.48
C ALA A 108 -2.19 -9.06 -3.91
N ASP A 109 -1.99 -8.32 -2.83
CA ASP A 109 -3.02 -7.46 -2.22
C ASP A 109 -3.40 -6.31 -3.17
N SER A 110 -2.45 -5.75 -3.94
CA SER A 110 -2.73 -4.68 -4.91
C SER A 110 -3.65 -5.10 -6.07
N ALA A 111 -3.67 -6.39 -6.42
CA ALA A 111 -4.47 -6.94 -7.52
C ALA A 111 -5.69 -7.75 -7.03
N GLN A 112 -5.89 -7.87 -5.72
CA GLN A 112 -6.88 -8.78 -5.16
C GLN A 112 -8.32 -8.29 -5.38
N GLU A 113 -9.19 -9.20 -5.81
CA GLU A 113 -10.63 -8.98 -5.87
C GLU A 113 -11.21 -8.73 -4.46
N TRP A 114 -12.00 -7.66 -4.30
CA TRP A 114 -12.59 -7.26 -3.02
C TRP A 114 -13.31 -8.39 -2.27
N GLY A 115 -14.05 -9.25 -2.97
CA GLY A 115 -14.78 -10.36 -2.34
C GLY A 115 -13.88 -11.39 -1.65
N ARG A 116 -12.59 -11.47 -2.04
CA ARG A 116 -11.61 -12.42 -1.49
C ARG A 116 -10.72 -11.82 -0.40
N VAL A 117 -10.66 -10.49 -0.29
CA VAL A 117 -9.80 -9.79 0.68
C VAL A 117 -10.09 -10.20 2.13
N PRO A 118 -11.36 -10.29 2.60
CA PRO A 118 -11.63 -10.65 4.00
C PRO A 118 -11.29 -12.10 4.36
N THR A 119 -11.31 -13.01 3.37
CA THR A 119 -11.14 -14.45 3.58
C THR A 119 -9.73 -14.95 3.27
N TRP A 120 -8.89 -14.13 2.64
CA TRP A 120 -7.53 -14.51 2.31
C TRP A 120 -6.65 -14.55 3.57
N GLN A 121 -6.21 -15.76 3.94
CA GLN A 121 -5.31 -15.98 5.07
C GLN A 121 -3.90 -15.49 4.75
N VAL A 122 -3.44 -14.48 5.50
CA VAL A 122 -2.07 -13.96 5.48
C VAL A 122 -1.63 -13.77 6.92
N PRO A 123 -0.38 -14.10 7.27
CA PRO A 123 0.16 -13.87 8.61
C PRO A 123 0.01 -12.40 9.06
N ASP A 124 -0.36 -12.19 10.32
CA ASP A 124 -0.63 -10.85 10.85
C ASP A 124 0.59 -9.92 10.79
N ASP A 125 1.79 -10.46 10.98
CA ASP A 125 3.05 -9.71 10.89
C ASP A 125 3.27 -9.16 9.47
N VAL A 126 2.97 -9.94 8.44
CA VAL A 126 3.07 -9.51 7.04
C VAL A 126 2.05 -8.40 6.74
N VAL A 127 0.83 -8.53 7.25
CA VAL A 127 -0.22 -7.50 7.10
C VAL A 127 0.17 -6.19 7.79
N LEU A 128 0.78 -6.27 8.98
CA LEU A 128 1.25 -5.11 9.73
C LEU A 128 2.43 -4.44 9.03
N ARG A 129 3.43 -5.19 8.56
CA ARG A 129 4.56 -4.62 7.81
C ARG A 129 4.12 -4.01 6.47
N GLY A 130 3.14 -4.62 5.80
CA GLY A 130 2.57 -4.04 4.59
C GLY A 130 1.84 -2.72 4.87
N TRP A 131 1.14 -2.64 6.01
CA TRP A 131 0.57 -1.38 6.47
C TRP A 131 1.64 -0.31 6.72
N GLU A 132 2.78 -0.65 7.32
CA GLU A 132 3.88 0.30 7.53
C GLU A 132 4.37 0.89 6.20
N ILE A 133 4.57 0.07 5.17
CA ILE A 133 4.97 0.52 3.84
C ILE A 133 3.90 1.44 3.21
N LEU A 134 2.66 0.97 3.15
CA LEU A 134 1.56 1.71 2.52
C LEU A 134 1.27 3.05 3.23
N SER A 135 1.25 3.02 4.56
CA SER A 135 1.01 4.23 5.35
C SER A 135 2.19 5.20 5.28
N SER A 136 3.43 4.72 5.17
CA SER A 136 4.62 5.55 4.97
C SER A 136 4.61 6.22 3.59
N LEU A 137 4.25 5.48 2.54
CA LEU A 137 4.06 6.03 1.18
C LEU A 137 3.04 7.15 1.18
N ILE A 138 1.82 6.85 1.62
CA ILE A 138 0.75 7.86 1.65
C ILE A 138 1.16 9.05 2.52
N SER A 139 1.73 8.83 3.70
CA SER A 139 2.13 9.94 4.58
C SER A 139 3.25 10.80 4.00
N HIS A 140 4.16 10.23 3.21
CA HIS A 140 5.23 10.97 2.55
C HIS A 140 4.69 11.97 1.53
N HIS A 141 3.64 11.60 0.80
CA HIS A 141 3.02 12.45 -0.22
C HIS A 141 1.98 13.43 0.35
N LEU A 142 1.61 13.29 1.62
CA LEU A 142 0.69 14.20 2.28
C LEU A 142 1.47 15.31 2.98
N GLU A 143 1.30 16.56 2.51
CA GLU A 143 1.86 17.76 3.16
C GLU A 143 1.46 17.87 4.64
N ARG A 144 0.28 17.32 4.99
CA ARG A 144 -0.21 17.19 6.36
C ARG A 144 -0.80 15.78 6.57
N PRO A 145 -0.29 15.00 7.54
CA PRO A 145 -0.83 13.67 7.79
C PRO A 145 -2.30 13.75 8.26
N PRO A 146 -3.21 12.93 7.71
CA PRO A 146 -4.60 12.88 8.10
C PRO A 146 -4.73 12.70 9.61
N ARG A 147 -5.59 13.50 10.25
CA ARG A 147 -5.79 13.43 11.71
C ARG A 147 -6.17 12.02 12.16
N SER A 148 -6.94 11.32 11.33
CA SER A 148 -7.41 9.96 11.51
C SER A 148 -6.29 8.90 11.51
N LEU A 149 -5.18 9.10 10.78
CA LEU A 149 -4.03 8.18 10.82
C LEU A 149 -3.39 8.07 12.21
N ARG A 150 -3.44 9.14 13.01
CA ARG A 150 -2.87 9.15 14.37
C ARG A 150 -3.54 8.14 15.30
N TYR A 151 -4.80 7.80 15.04
CA TYR A 151 -5.61 6.92 15.90
C TYR A 151 -5.57 5.45 15.46
N LEU A 152 -4.86 5.12 14.38
CA LEU A 152 -4.80 3.77 13.80
C LEU A 152 -3.47 3.04 14.06
N ARG A 153 -2.62 3.59 14.93
CA ARG A 153 -1.36 2.97 15.40
C ARG A 153 -1.57 1.91 16.50
N VAL A 154 -2.79 1.38 16.64
CA VAL A 154 -3.18 0.42 17.69
C VAL A 154 -3.55 -0.92 17.09
#